data_AF-M0JSC4-F1
#
_entry.id   AF-M0JSC4-F1
#
_cell.length_a   1.000
_cell.length_b   1.000
_cell.length_c   1.000
_cell.angle_alpha   90.00
_cell.angle_beta   90.00
_cell.angle_gamma   90.00
#
_symmetry.space_group_name_H-M   'P 1'
#
loop_
_entity.id
_entity.type
_entity.pdbx_description
1 polymer ?
#
loop_
_entity_poly.entity_id
_entity_poly.type
_entity_poly.pdbx_seq_one_letter_code
_entity_poly.pdbx_strand_id
1 'polypeptide(L)'
;MARNLAVVGAGGAGAAAAYALRDADVDVTVFEKSRGVCGRAATRRHGDCTYEYGANYLKADDGRVTELVTETLPTEGLVDIEEPVYAFDRTGDIGTGRDADEHKWTYEAGITQVAKRLFNEADADVENGVRVERLERQRDGWRLEDDEGANLGHFDAALLTPPAPQTADLLGQSRWDHDDCRDLRQEIASVPYRTVISGVLHYPFELDVPWYAAVNSDKEHDIGWVGREECKDGHVPDGESLLLVQMNEPWSIANYDEHPDTLIDDIASRTARLLDDDRLADPDWTDHQHWRYSQPEGEVDHDLLSCAAEHDLHFAGDWVAGEGRLHAALRNGLETGEAIADSG
;
A
#
# COMPACT_ATOMS: atom_id res chain seq x y z
N MET A 1 10.81 31.56 7.60
CA MET A 1 11.58 30.34 7.87
C MET A 1 10.64 29.24 7.44
N ALA A 2 11.13 28.30 6.64
CA ALA A 2 10.30 27.22 6.14
C ALA A 2 9.67 26.48 7.33
N ARG A 3 8.41 26.07 7.16
CA ARG A 3 7.66 25.29 8.15
C ARG A 3 8.18 23.85 8.10
N ASN A 4 8.47 23.23 9.23
CA ASN A 4 8.93 21.85 9.29
C ASN A 4 7.74 20.90 9.45
N LEU A 5 7.60 19.94 8.54
CA LEU A 5 6.56 18.91 8.56
C LEU A 5 7.18 17.53 8.76
N ALA A 6 6.72 16.82 9.79
CA ALA A 6 6.99 15.38 9.91
C ALA A 6 5.90 14.59 9.19
N VAL A 7 6.28 13.72 8.25
CA VAL A 7 5.38 12.73 7.65
C VAL A 7 5.70 11.37 8.24
N VAL A 8 4.73 10.75 8.92
CA VAL A 8 4.87 9.40 9.47
C VAL A 8 4.33 8.40 8.46
N GLY A 9 5.22 7.58 7.90
CA GLY A 9 4.94 6.58 6.87
C GLY A 9 5.32 7.04 5.46
N ALA A 10 6.10 6.22 4.75
CA ALA A 10 6.51 6.49 3.37
C ALA A 10 5.65 5.71 2.34
N GLY A 11 4.35 5.56 2.64
CA GLY A 11 3.37 4.97 1.72
C GLY A 11 3.00 5.91 0.56
N GLY A 12 2.10 5.45 -0.33
CA GLY A 12 1.63 6.27 -1.46
C GLY A 12 1.10 7.64 -1.04
N ALA A 13 0.29 7.71 0.03
CA ALA A 13 -0.24 8.97 0.55
C ALA A 13 0.87 9.92 1.04
N GLY A 14 1.83 9.43 1.81
CA GLY A 14 2.95 10.25 2.30
C GLY A 14 3.84 10.76 1.16
N ALA A 15 4.10 9.91 0.16
CA ALA A 15 4.86 10.30 -1.03
C ALA A 15 4.15 11.37 -1.86
N ALA A 16 2.85 11.21 -2.07
CA ALA A 16 2.02 12.18 -2.77
C ALA A 16 1.91 13.52 -2.03
N ALA A 17 1.77 13.50 -0.70
CA ALA A 17 1.73 14.71 0.12
C ALA A 17 3.06 15.48 0.06
N ALA A 18 4.19 14.78 0.20
CA ALA A 18 5.52 15.39 0.05
C ALA A 18 5.68 16.01 -1.35
N TYR A 19 5.27 15.29 -2.39
CA TYR A 19 5.28 15.81 -3.76
C TYR A 19 4.41 17.05 -3.95
N ALA A 20 3.21 17.09 -3.37
CA ALA A 20 2.33 18.26 -3.44
C ALA A 20 2.94 19.50 -2.75
N LEU A 21 3.78 19.29 -1.74
CA LEU A 21 4.45 20.36 -0.98
C LEU A 21 5.77 20.84 -1.60
N ARG A 22 6.26 20.22 -2.68
CA ARG A 22 7.60 20.49 -3.26
C ARG A 22 7.90 21.95 -3.63
N ASP A 23 6.86 22.72 -3.95
CA ASP A 23 6.96 24.13 -4.35
C ASP A 23 6.56 25.10 -3.20
N ALA A 24 6.23 24.58 -2.01
CA ALA A 24 5.86 25.36 -0.83
C ALA A 24 7.07 25.64 0.07
N ASP A 25 6.99 26.65 0.95
CA ASP A 25 8.03 26.95 1.98
C ASP A 25 7.89 25.99 3.17
N VAL A 26 7.90 24.68 2.89
CA VAL A 26 7.73 23.58 3.86
C VAL A 26 8.85 22.57 3.71
N ASP A 27 9.66 22.40 4.76
CA ASP A 27 10.70 21.38 4.85
C ASP A 27 10.06 20.07 5.34
N VAL A 28 10.11 19.01 4.51
CA VAL A 28 9.45 17.72 4.79
C VAL A 28 10.47 16.65 5.20
N THR A 29 10.29 16.06 6.38
CA THR A 29 11.01 14.86 6.82
C THR A 29 10.04 13.69 6.94
N VAL A 30 10.33 12.59 6.26
CA VAL A 30 9.49 11.39 6.19
C VAL A 30 10.12 10.27 7.01
N PHE A 31 9.41 9.76 8.01
CA PHE A 31 9.86 8.64 8.83
C PHE A 31 9.17 7.35 8.44
N GLU A 32 9.93 6.32 8.09
CA GLU A 32 9.41 5.01 7.70
C GLU A 32 10.08 3.88 8.48
N LYS A 33 9.29 3.09 9.20
CA LYS A 33 9.78 1.95 10.00
C LYS A 33 10.40 0.84 9.16
N SER A 34 10.03 0.75 7.89
CA SER A 34 10.50 -0.27 6.95
C SER A 34 11.79 0.17 6.26
N ARG A 35 12.52 -0.79 5.66
CA ARG A 35 13.76 -0.51 4.91
C ARG A 35 13.54 0.15 3.54
N GLY A 36 12.29 0.25 3.10
CA GLY A 36 11.91 0.78 1.80
C GLY A 36 10.58 1.51 1.87
N VAL A 37 10.15 2.04 0.73
CA VAL A 37 8.99 2.94 0.62
C VAL A 37 7.79 2.27 -0.07
N CYS A 38 6.71 3.03 -0.25
CA CYS A 38 5.43 2.67 -0.88
C CYS A 38 4.52 1.74 -0.05
N GLY A 39 5.01 1.18 1.07
CA GLY A 39 4.19 0.46 2.04
C GLY A 39 3.50 -0.78 1.45
N ARG A 40 2.18 -0.77 1.38
CA ARG A 40 1.37 -1.87 0.80
C ARG A 40 1.57 -2.05 -0.71
N ALA A 41 2.12 -1.04 -1.39
CA ALA A 41 2.51 -1.10 -2.79
C ALA A 41 4.04 -1.21 -2.96
N ALA A 42 4.74 -1.79 -1.98
CA ALA A 42 6.15 -2.07 -2.09
C ALA A 42 6.41 -3.27 -3.02
N THR A 43 7.60 -3.27 -3.64
CA THR A 43 8.08 -4.29 -4.57
C THR A 43 9.29 -5.01 -3.97
N ARG A 44 9.35 -6.33 -4.11
CA ARG A 44 10.49 -7.18 -3.73
C ARG A 44 11.24 -7.69 -4.96
N ARG A 45 12.41 -8.28 -4.72
CA ARG A 45 13.24 -8.92 -5.75
C ARG A 45 13.79 -10.23 -5.24
N HIS A 46 13.87 -11.23 -6.11
CA HIS A 46 14.54 -12.51 -5.87
C HIS A 46 15.24 -12.94 -7.17
N GLY A 47 16.57 -13.01 -7.16
CA GLY A 47 17.32 -13.24 -8.41
C GLY A 47 17.00 -12.16 -9.44
N ASP A 48 16.61 -12.59 -10.63
CA ASP A 48 16.19 -11.72 -11.74
C ASP A 48 14.68 -11.39 -11.72
N CYS A 49 13.93 -11.91 -10.74
CA CYS A 49 12.52 -11.60 -10.57
C CYS A 49 12.29 -10.31 -9.76
N THR A 50 11.36 -9.48 -10.23
CA THR A 50 10.76 -8.33 -9.54
C THR A 50 9.28 -8.60 -9.35
N TYR A 51 8.75 -8.39 -8.15
CA TYR A 51 7.35 -8.72 -7.88
C TYR A 51 6.71 -7.81 -6.84
N GLU A 52 5.44 -7.51 -7.06
CA GLU A 52 4.56 -6.99 -6.02
C GLU A 52 4.09 -8.12 -5.10
N TYR A 53 3.92 -7.81 -3.81
CA TYR A 53 3.43 -8.78 -2.82
C TYR A 53 2.20 -8.25 -2.03
N GLY A 54 1.71 -7.08 -2.44
CA GLY A 54 0.55 -6.37 -1.88
C GLY A 54 -0.32 -5.78 -3.00
N ALA A 55 -0.33 -4.46 -3.18
CA ALA A 55 -1.03 -3.84 -4.31
C ALA A 55 -0.37 -4.25 -5.64
N ASN A 56 -1.17 -4.81 -6.56
CA ASN A 56 -0.68 -5.48 -7.76
C ASN A 56 -0.28 -4.52 -8.90
N TYR A 57 -0.98 -3.40 -9.02
CA TYR A 57 -0.83 -2.38 -10.06
C TYR A 57 -1.57 -1.10 -9.63
N LEU A 58 -1.31 0.00 -10.32
CA LEU A 58 -2.03 1.26 -10.20
C LEU A 58 -3.15 1.32 -11.24
N LYS A 59 -4.39 1.40 -10.78
CA LYS A 59 -5.57 1.48 -11.64
C LYS A 59 -5.78 2.91 -12.14
N ALA A 60 -6.19 3.04 -13.41
CA ALA A 60 -6.62 4.29 -14.05
C ALA A 60 -8.01 4.79 -13.61
N ASP A 61 -8.23 4.94 -12.30
CA ASP A 61 -9.54 5.33 -11.73
C ASP A 61 -9.61 6.80 -11.27
N ASP A 62 -8.47 7.50 -11.33
CA ASP A 62 -8.39 8.92 -11.03
C ASP A 62 -7.58 9.66 -12.10
N GLY A 63 -8.19 10.68 -12.71
CA GLY A 63 -7.58 11.41 -13.83
C GLY A 63 -6.33 12.18 -13.43
N ARG A 64 -6.29 12.74 -12.22
CA ARG A 64 -5.14 13.50 -11.71
C ARG A 64 -3.97 12.57 -11.40
N VAL A 65 -4.23 11.43 -10.77
CA VAL A 65 -3.20 10.41 -10.51
C VAL A 65 -2.72 9.77 -11.81
N THR A 66 -3.61 9.57 -12.78
CA THR A 66 -3.25 9.10 -14.13
C THR A 66 -2.26 10.05 -14.78
N GLU A 67 -2.62 11.33 -14.94
CA GLU A 67 -1.74 12.36 -15.53
C GLU A 67 -0.40 12.46 -14.77
N LEU A 68 -0.43 12.33 -13.44
CA LEU A 68 0.77 12.34 -12.62
C LEU A 68 1.74 11.22 -13.02
N VAL A 69 1.27 9.99 -13.21
CA VAL A 69 2.15 8.85 -13.53
C VAL A 69 2.46 8.68 -15.01
N THR A 70 1.58 9.13 -15.91
CA THR A 70 1.75 8.94 -17.35
C THR A 70 2.34 10.14 -18.07
N GLU A 71 2.28 11.34 -17.48
CA GLU A 71 2.68 12.58 -18.15
C GLU A 71 3.61 13.47 -17.31
N THR A 72 3.42 13.52 -15.99
CA THR A 72 4.16 14.45 -15.11
C THR A 72 5.47 13.85 -14.57
N LEU A 73 5.40 12.65 -13.99
CA LEU A 73 6.58 11.94 -13.50
C LEU A 73 7.37 11.34 -14.66
N PRO A 74 8.69 11.08 -14.50
CA PRO A 74 9.45 10.41 -15.52
C PRO A 74 8.88 9.00 -15.80
N THR A 75 8.57 8.73 -17.08
CA THR A 75 7.86 7.52 -17.53
C THR A 75 8.78 6.37 -17.95
N GLU A 76 10.09 6.50 -17.74
CA GLU A 76 11.06 5.44 -18.07
C GLU A 76 10.71 4.15 -17.33
N GLY A 77 10.56 3.06 -18.10
CA GLY A 77 10.17 1.76 -17.58
C GLY A 77 8.73 1.69 -17.07
N LEU A 78 7.83 2.63 -17.43
CA LEU A 78 6.40 2.51 -17.15
C LEU A 78 5.82 1.38 -18.01
N VAL A 79 5.08 0.48 -17.36
CA VAL A 79 4.46 -0.71 -17.97
C VAL A 79 2.96 -0.59 -17.84
N ASP A 80 2.24 -0.86 -18.92
CA ASP A 80 0.79 -1.05 -18.92
C ASP A 80 0.48 -2.52 -19.18
N ILE A 81 -0.13 -3.18 -18.20
CA ILE A 81 -0.41 -4.61 -18.28
C ILE A 81 -1.59 -4.81 -19.24
N GLU A 82 -1.30 -5.32 -20.43
CA GLU A 82 -2.29 -5.46 -21.52
C GLU A 82 -3.25 -6.62 -21.28
N GLU A 83 -2.80 -7.71 -20.66
CA GLU A 83 -3.63 -8.89 -20.46
C GLU A 83 -4.83 -8.61 -19.52
N PRO A 84 -5.98 -9.25 -19.78
CA PRO A 84 -7.20 -8.98 -19.04
C PRO A 84 -7.18 -9.60 -17.64
N VAL A 85 -8.08 -9.10 -16.79
CA VAL A 85 -8.41 -9.72 -15.51
C VAL A 85 -9.65 -10.59 -15.69
N TYR A 86 -9.48 -11.89 -15.53
CA TYR A 86 -10.54 -12.88 -15.53
C TYR A 86 -11.18 -13.00 -14.15
N ALA A 87 -12.32 -13.68 -14.07
CA ALA A 87 -13.04 -13.89 -12.81
C ALA A 87 -13.39 -15.36 -12.61
N PHE A 88 -13.51 -15.76 -11.35
CA PHE A 88 -14.05 -17.04 -10.94
C PHE A 88 -15.00 -16.87 -9.74
N ASP A 89 -15.82 -17.87 -9.48
CA ASP A 89 -16.71 -17.94 -8.32
C ASP A 89 -16.28 -19.10 -7.40
N ARG A 90 -17.08 -19.42 -6.37
CA ARG A 90 -16.79 -20.53 -5.45
C ARG A 90 -16.55 -21.91 -6.10
N THR A 91 -16.97 -22.16 -7.34
CA THR A 91 -16.69 -23.42 -8.05
C THR A 91 -15.26 -23.49 -8.59
N GLY A 92 -14.60 -22.34 -8.72
CA GLY A 92 -13.26 -22.24 -9.31
C GLY A 92 -13.26 -22.18 -10.84
N ASP A 93 -14.41 -22.08 -11.49
CA ASP A 93 -14.48 -21.96 -12.95
C ASP A 93 -13.98 -20.57 -13.40
N ILE A 94 -12.76 -20.50 -13.93
CA ILE A 94 -12.15 -19.26 -14.44
C ILE A 94 -12.73 -18.92 -15.82
N GLY A 95 -13.33 -17.75 -15.94
CA GLY A 95 -13.86 -17.20 -17.19
C GLY A 95 -13.58 -15.71 -17.34
N THR A 96 -13.97 -15.16 -18.49
CA THR A 96 -13.86 -13.71 -18.74
C THR A 96 -14.60 -12.92 -17.66
N GLY A 97 -13.93 -11.95 -17.07
CA GLY A 97 -14.51 -11.03 -16.08
C GLY A 97 -15.42 -9.98 -16.71
N ARG A 98 -15.71 -8.92 -15.95
CA ARG A 98 -16.32 -7.71 -16.55
C ARG A 98 -15.30 -7.06 -17.48
N ASP A 99 -15.76 -6.51 -18.61
CA ASP A 99 -14.95 -5.61 -19.44
C ASP A 99 -14.53 -4.42 -18.58
N ALA A 100 -13.28 -4.45 -18.13
CA ALA A 100 -12.61 -3.31 -17.54
C ALA A 100 -11.42 -3.02 -18.45
N ASP A 101 -11.69 -2.29 -19.54
CA ASP A 101 -10.68 -1.72 -20.45
C ASP A 101 -9.84 -0.62 -19.76
N GLU A 102 -9.63 -0.74 -18.46
CA GLU A 102 -8.96 0.23 -17.63
C GLU A 102 -7.48 -0.16 -17.52
N HIS A 103 -6.60 0.82 -17.74
CA HIS A 103 -5.17 0.62 -17.68
C HIS A 103 -4.71 0.16 -16.30
N LYS A 104 -3.66 -0.68 -16.30
CA LYS A 104 -3.09 -1.32 -15.11
C LYS A 104 -1.61 -1.02 -15.11
N TRP A 105 -1.24 0.11 -14.50
CA TRP A 105 0.15 0.58 -14.56
C TRP A 105 1.03 -0.02 -13.47
N THR A 106 2.25 -0.35 -13.85
CA THR A 106 3.37 -0.61 -12.95
C THR A 106 4.64 -0.04 -13.59
N TYR A 107 5.81 -0.40 -13.09
CA TYR A 107 7.08 -0.13 -13.75
C TYR A 107 7.87 -1.43 -13.87
N GLU A 108 8.82 -1.53 -14.80
CA GLU A 108 9.73 -2.68 -14.93
C GLU A 108 10.47 -2.98 -13.61
N ALA A 109 10.74 -1.94 -12.82
CA ALA A 109 11.36 -2.03 -11.49
C ALA A 109 10.35 -2.07 -10.32
N GLY A 110 9.09 -2.38 -10.64
CA GLY A 110 7.90 -2.51 -9.80
C GLY A 110 7.19 -1.21 -9.43
N ILE A 111 5.94 -1.34 -8.99
CA ILE A 111 5.05 -0.22 -8.66
C ILE A 111 5.59 0.69 -7.54
N THR A 112 6.52 0.20 -6.71
CA THR A 112 7.21 1.00 -5.70
C THR A 112 7.89 2.25 -6.28
N GLN A 113 8.17 2.26 -7.60
CA GLN A 113 8.75 3.40 -8.29
C GLN A 113 7.87 4.65 -8.20
N VAL A 114 6.55 4.52 -8.06
CA VAL A 114 5.66 5.68 -7.87
C VAL A 114 6.09 6.51 -6.66
N ALA A 115 6.24 5.89 -5.49
CA ALA A 115 6.68 6.60 -4.29
C ALA A 115 8.12 7.14 -4.42
N LYS A 116 9.03 6.36 -5.02
CA LYS A 116 10.43 6.80 -5.21
C LYS A 116 10.53 8.04 -6.10
N ARG A 117 9.78 8.08 -7.19
CA ARG A 117 9.73 9.22 -8.10
C ARG A 117 9.12 10.44 -7.41
N LEU A 118 8.02 10.26 -6.69
CA LEU A 118 7.38 11.34 -5.93
C LEU A 118 8.32 11.95 -4.88
N PHE A 119 9.01 11.12 -4.08
CA PHE A 119 9.98 11.63 -3.11
C PHE A 119 11.18 12.30 -3.78
N ASN A 120 11.65 11.78 -4.92
CA ASN A 120 12.74 12.39 -5.68
C ASN A 120 12.36 13.77 -6.24
N GLU A 121 11.17 13.90 -6.83
CA GLU A 121 10.67 15.19 -7.32
C GLU A 121 10.38 16.18 -6.18
N ALA A 122 10.12 15.68 -4.98
CA ALA A 122 9.92 16.50 -3.79
C ALA A 122 11.22 16.94 -3.10
N ASP A 123 12.37 16.36 -3.48
CA ASP A 123 13.64 16.46 -2.72
C ASP A 123 13.44 16.15 -1.22
N ALA A 124 12.57 15.19 -0.91
CA ALA A 124 12.16 14.89 0.46
C ALA A 124 13.24 14.11 1.22
N ASP A 125 13.44 14.45 2.50
CA ASP A 125 14.31 13.69 3.40
C ASP A 125 13.58 12.46 3.93
N VAL A 126 14.00 11.26 3.53
CA VAL A 126 13.33 9.99 3.90
C VAL A 126 14.22 9.14 4.81
N GLU A 127 13.82 9.05 6.07
CA GLU A 127 14.46 8.32 7.15
C GLU A 127 13.86 6.90 7.26
N ASN A 128 14.47 5.93 6.58
CA ASN A 128 14.07 4.52 6.64
C ASN A 128 14.60 3.80 7.90
N GLY A 129 13.88 2.78 8.35
CA GLY A 129 14.20 2.04 9.57
C GLY A 129 13.85 2.80 10.86
N VAL A 130 13.11 3.90 10.77
CA VAL A 130 12.72 4.73 11.91
C VAL A 130 11.24 4.55 12.19
N ARG A 131 10.92 3.90 13.32
CA ARG A 131 9.54 3.75 13.78
C ARG A 131 9.20 4.85 14.76
N VAL A 132 8.39 5.83 14.32
CA VAL A 132 7.79 6.80 15.23
C VAL A 132 6.83 6.07 16.18
N GLU A 133 7.08 6.18 17.48
CA GLU A 133 6.28 5.51 18.53
C GLU A 133 5.47 6.52 19.35
N ARG A 134 5.87 7.79 19.37
CA ARG A 134 5.19 8.82 20.17
C ARG A 134 5.28 10.20 19.53
N LEU A 135 4.16 10.93 19.55
CA LEU A 135 4.13 12.38 19.38
C LEU A 135 3.90 13.05 20.74
N GLU A 136 4.53 14.20 20.98
CA GLU A 136 4.27 15.06 22.13
C GLU A 136 3.88 16.45 21.63
N ARG A 137 2.65 16.88 21.93
CA ARG A 137 2.20 18.24 21.60
C ARG A 137 2.96 19.22 22.49
N GLN A 138 3.66 20.16 21.87
CA GLN A 138 4.31 21.29 22.52
C GLN A 138 3.59 22.59 22.16
N ARG A 139 4.07 23.72 22.69
CA ARG A 139 3.43 25.04 22.46
C ARG A 139 3.38 25.40 20.98
N ASP A 140 4.45 25.10 20.26
CA ASP A 140 4.70 25.55 18.89
C ASP A 140 4.93 24.35 17.95
N GLY A 141 4.20 23.24 18.13
CA GLY A 141 4.27 22.07 17.26
C GLY A 141 4.36 20.72 17.98
N TRP A 142 5.05 19.77 17.35
CA TRP A 142 5.13 18.36 17.74
C TRP A 142 6.57 17.89 17.90
N ARG A 143 6.88 17.28 19.05
CA ARG A 143 8.12 16.49 19.20
C ARG A 143 7.84 15.03 18.90
N LEU A 144 8.67 14.40 18.08
CA LEU A 144 8.55 12.98 17.74
C LEU A 144 9.63 12.16 18.46
N GLU A 145 9.28 10.94 18.85
CA GLU A 145 10.19 9.96 19.44
C GLU A 145 10.03 8.61 18.73
N ASP A 146 11.14 7.89 18.55
CA ASP A 146 11.12 6.53 18.03
C ASP A 146 10.78 5.47 19.10
N ASP A 147 10.74 4.20 18.69
CA ASP A 147 10.46 3.06 19.56
C ASP A 147 11.61 2.67 20.51
N GLU A 148 12.79 3.29 20.36
CA GLU A 148 13.91 3.23 21.29
C GLU A 148 13.92 4.43 22.27
N GLY A 149 13.03 5.41 22.06
CA GLY A 149 12.92 6.64 22.83
C GLY A 149 13.92 7.73 22.42
N ALA A 150 14.55 7.60 21.25
CA ALA A 150 15.37 8.65 20.69
C ALA A 150 14.48 9.80 20.18
N ASN A 151 14.98 11.04 20.32
CA ASN A 151 14.31 12.23 19.83
C ASN A 151 14.53 12.39 18.32
N LEU A 152 13.44 12.38 17.55
CA LEU A 152 13.46 12.52 16.09
C LEU A 152 13.36 13.97 15.62
N GLY A 153 13.14 14.92 16.54
CA GLY A 153 13.08 16.35 16.24
C GLY A 153 11.79 17.02 16.69
N HIS A 154 11.75 18.33 16.45
CA HIS A 154 10.58 19.18 16.66
C HIS A 154 10.10 19.68 15.30
N PHE A 155 8.80 19.57 15.06
CA PHE A 155 8.14 19.91 13.79
C PHE A 155 6.97 20.84 14.06
N ASP A 156 6.72 21.76 13.14
CA ASP A 156 5.61 22.71 13.23
C ASP A 156 4.27 21.99 12.97
N ALA A 157 4.27 20.93 12.16
CA ALA A 157 3.12 20.07 11.88
C ALA A 157 3.51 18.60 11.77
N ALA A 158 2.52 17.71 11.88
CA ALA A 158 2.68 16.28 11.60
C ALA A 158 1.58 15.76 10.67
N LEU A 159 1.95 14.93 9.70
CA LEU A 159 1.05 14.19 8.82
C LEU A 159 1.18 12.69 9.10
N LEU A 160 0.09 12.06 9.56
CA LEU A 160 0.04 10.64 9.84
C LEU A 160 -0.56 9.89 8.64
N THR A 161 0.26 9.02 8.04
CA THR A 161 -0.14 8.13 6.93
C THR A 161 -0.13 6.61 7.20
N PRO A 162 0.13 6.09 8.42
CA PRO A 162 -0.09 4.66 8.68
C PRO A 162 -1.55 4.24 8.49
N PRO A 163 -1.82 2.92 8.33
CA PRO A 163 -3.15 2.36 8.47
C PRO A 163 -3.86 2.83 9.74
N ALA A 164 -5.18 3.03 9.68
CA ALA A 164 -5.95 3.62 10.77
C ALA A 164 -5.68 2.97 12.15
N PRO A 165 -5.65 1.62 12.30
CA PRO A 165 -5.35 1.02 13.60
C PRO A 165 -3.95 1.39 14.14
N GLN A 166 -2.94 1.51 13.27
CA GLN A 166 -1.59 1.93 13.67
C GLN A 166 -1.55 3.42 14.03
N THR A 167 -2.32 4.24 13.32
CA THR A 167 -2.49 5.67 13.64
C THR A 167 -3.20 5.86 14.99
N ALA A 168 -4.24 5.09 15.28
CA ALA A 168 -4.92 5.13 16.57
C ALA A 168 -4.01 4.65 17.72
N ASP A 169 -3.20 3.61 17.50
CA ASP A 169 -2.21 3.16 18.47
C ASP A 169 -1.17 4.26 18.74
N LEU A 170 -0.67 4.92 17.70
CA LEU A 170 0.27 6.04 17.81
C LEU A 170 -0.32 7.23 18.58
N LEU A 171 -1.57 7.60 18.31
CA LEU A 171 -2.29 8.62 19.09
C LEU A 171 -2.48 8.19 20.55
N GLY A 172 -2.72 6.90 20.79
CA GLY A 172 -2.83 6.34 22.14
C GLY A 172 -1.52 6.39 22.94
N GLN A 173 -0.36 6.34 22.27
CA GLN A 173 0.96 6.51 22.89
C GLN A 173 1.40 7.98 23.00
N SER A 174 0.70 8.88 22.31
CA SER A 174 1.05 10.29 22.21
C SER A 174 0.72 11.07 23.49
N ARG A 175 1.55 12.07 23.78
CA ARG A 175 1.34 13.04 24.86
C ARG A 175 0.63 14.25 24.30
N TRP A 176 -0.67 14.12 24.14
CA TRP A 176 -1.56 15.18 23.69
C TRP A 176 -2.77 15.25 24.61
N ASP A 177 -2.68 16.09 25.65
CA ASP A 177 -3.70 16.27 26.68
C ASP A 177 -4.83 17.22 26.21
N HIS A 178 -5.50 16.87 25.11
CA HIS A 178 -6.66 17.58 24.58
C HIS A 178 -7.86 16.63 24.41
N ASP A 179 -9.08 17.14 24.57
CA ASP A 179 -10.29 16.32 24.51
C ASP A 179 -10.47 15.66 23.12
N ASP A 180 -10.12 16.38 22.04
CA ASP A 180 -10.18 15.87 20.65
C ASP A 180 -9.37 14.58 20.44
N CYS A 181 -8.25 14.40 21.16
CA CYS A 181 -7.38 13.24 21.00
C CYS A 181 -8.14 11.93 21.26
N ARG A 182 -9.05 11.93 22.25
CA ARG A 182 -9.84 10.74 22.57
C ARG A 182 -10.80 10.39 21.44
N ASP A 183 -11.55 11.38 20.96
CA ASP A 183 -12.61 11.17 19.97
C ASP A 183 -12.01 10.79 18.61
N LEU A 184 -10.94 11.48 18.19
CA LEU A 184 -10.13 11.12 17.03
C LEU A 184 -9.62 9.67 17.11
N ARG A 185 -9.01 9.30 18.24
CA ARG A 185 -8.47 7.95 18.41
C ARG A 185 -9.58 6.89 18.33
N GLN A 186 -10.75 7.17 18.90
CA GLN A 186 -11.88 6.24 18.87
C GLN A 186 -12.41 6.05 17.44
N GLU A 187 -12.58 7.14 16.69
CA GLU A 187 -13.03 7.11 15.30
C GLU A 187 -12.04 6.35 14.42
N ILE A 188 -10.76 6.72 14.48
CA ILE A 188 -9.69 6.11 13.69
C ILE A 188 -9.53 4.61 14.03
N ALA A 189 -9.67 4.22 15.30
CA ALA A 189 -9.60 2.82 15.71
C ALA A 189 -10.79 1.98 15.23
N SER A 190 -11.92 2.62 14.89
CA SER A 190 -13.14 1.93 14.50
C SER A 190 -13.13 1.48 13.04
N VAL A 191 -12.22 2.01 12.22
CA VAL A 191 -12.11 1.68 10.79
C VAL A 191 -11.77 0.21 10.62
N PRO A 192 -12.68 -0.62 10.08
CA PRO A 192 -12.40 -2.02 9.84
C PRO A 192 -11.37 -2.20 8.72
N TYR A 193 -10.60 -3.28 8.83
CA TYR A 193 -9.59 -3.63 7.83
C TYR A 193 -9.65 -5.11 7.53
N ARG A 194 -9.51 -5.44 6.25
CA ARG A 194 -9.37 -6.82 5.81
C ARG A 194 -7.99 -7.35 6.17
N THR A 195 -7.96 -8.56 6.71
CA THR A 195 -6.73 -9.36 6.84
C THR A 195 -6.54 -10.23 5.60
N VAL A 196 -5.37 -10.16 4.98
CA VAL A 196 -5.03 -10.91 3.75
C VAL A 196 -3.66 -11.56 3.92
N ILE A 197 -3.54 -12.82 3.53
CA ILE A 197 -2.26 -13.51 3.33
C ILE A 197 -1.96 -13.58 1.83
N SER A 198 -0.76 -13.16 1.45
CA SER A 198 -0.23 -13.33 0.10
C SER A 198 0.82 -14.43 0.08
N GLY A 199 0.71 -15.37 -0.86
CA GLY A 199 1.77 -16.29 -1.25
C GLY A 199 2.35 -15.90 -2.61
N VAL A 200 3.66 -16.06 -2.76
CA VAL A 200 4.40 -15.84 -4.00
C VAL A 200 5.02 -17.18 -4.40
N LEU A 201 4.68 -17.67 -5.60
CA LEU A 201 5.01 -19.02 -6.05
C LEU A 201 5.71 -18.95 -7.42
N HIS A 202 6.97 -19.35 -7.49
CA HIS A 202 7.75 -19.34 -8.72
C HIS A 202 7.82 -20.72 -9.38
N TYR A 203 7.90 -20.72 -10.71
CA TYR A 203 8.01 -21.91 -11.53
C TYR A 203 8.98 -21.70 -12.71
N PRO A 204 9.85 -22.68 -13.01
CA PRO A 204 10.79 -22.62 -14.14
C PRO A 204 10.12 -23.03 -15.47
N PHE A 205 8.86 -22.65 -15.67
CA PHE A 205 8.08 -22.90 -16.88
C PHE A 205 6.97 -21.85 -17.03
N GLU A 206 6.54 -21.62 -18.27
CA GLU A 206 5.45 -20.70 -18.58
C GLU A 206 4.07 -21.34 -18.36
N LEU A 207 3.14 -20.51 -17.91
CA LEU A 207 1.70 -20.82 -17.95
C LEU A 207 1.07 -20.43 -19.29
N ASP A 208 0.36 -21.37 -19.90
CA ASP A 208 -0.42 -21.16 -21.12
C ASP A 208 -1.86 -20.71 -20.77
N VAL A 209 -1.98 -19.50 -20.22
CA VAL A 209 -3.28 -18.89 -19.89
C VAL A 209 -3.39 -17.47 -20.49
N PRO A 210 -4.58 -17.05 -20.97
CA PRO A 210 -4.74 -15.83 -21.77
C PRO A 210 -5.04 -14.56 -20.94
N TRP A 211 -4.69 -14.55 -19.65
CA TRP A 211 -5.05 -13.49 -18.72
C TRP A 211 -3.87 -13.12 -17.82
N TYR A 212 -3.87 -11.88 -17.33
CA TYR A 212 -2.92 -11.38 -16.34
C TYR A 212 -3.27 -11.92 -14.96
N ALA A 213 -4.54 -11.78 -14.57
CA ALA A 213 -5.01 -12.17 -13.27
C ALA A 213 -6.39 -12.82 -13.31
N ALA A 214 -6.73 -13.54 -12.25
CA ALA A 214 -8.06 -14.06 -11.97
C ALA A 214 -8.51 -13.59 -10.59
N VAL A 215 -9.70 -13.00 -10.50
CA VAL A 215 -10.29 -12.49 -9.25
C VAL A 215 -11.51 -13.30 -8.83
N ASN A 216 -11.63 -13.62 -7.54
CA ASN A 216 -12.83 -14.24 -7.00
C ASN A 216 -13.95 -13.19 -6.86
N SER A 217 -15.00 -13.35 -7.66
CA SER A 217 -16.05 -12.34 -7.83
C SER A 217 -17.14 -12.36 -6.76
N ASP A 218 -17.37 -13.52 -6.13
CA ASP A 218 -18.38 -13.73 -5.10
C ASP A 218 -17.84 -13.70 -3.66
N LYS A 219 -16.51 -13.69 -3.49
CA LYS A 219 -15.80 -13.75 -2.19
C LYS A 219 -16.04 -15.05 -1.41
N GLU A 220 -16.53 -16.10 -2.07
CA GLU A 220 -16.86 -17.40 -1.46
C GLU A 220 -15.81 -18.50 -1.72
N HIS A 221 -14.70 -18.17 -2.39
CA HIS A 221 -13.55 -19.06 -2.55
C HIS A 221 -12.42 -18.71 -1.56
N ASP A 222 -11.57 -19.66 -1.18
CA ASP A 222 -10.45 -19.40 -0.25
C ASP A 222 -9.37 -18.49 -0.88
N ILE A 223 -9.12 -18.64 -2.18
CA ILE A 223 -8.30 -17.71 -2.97
C ILE A 223 -9.16 -16.53 -3.42
N GLY A 224 -8.69 -15.30 -3.16
CA GLY A 224 -9.33 -14.06 -3.59
C GLY A 224 -8.78 -13.49 -4.90
N TRP A 225 -7.48 -13.70 -5.17
CA TRP A 225 -6.79 -13.18 -6.34
C TRP A 225 -5.61 -14.07 -6.72
N VAL A 226 -5.39 -14.27 -8.02
CA VAL A 226 -4.16 -14.82 -8.59
C VAL A 226 -3.68 -13.86 -9.67
N GLY A 227 -2.49 -13.30 -9.54
CA GLY A 227 -1.85 -12.45 -10.54
C GLY A 227 -0.56 -13.08 -11.06
N ARG A 228 -0.26 -12.85 -12.33
CA ARG A 228 0.94 -13.33 -13.02
C ARG A 228 1.93 -12.19 -13.17
N GLU A 229 3.05 -12.25 -12.46
CA GLU A 229 4.06 -11.21 -12.55
C GLU A 229 4.77 -11.22 -13.90
N GLU A 230 4.80 -12.34 -14.63
CA GLU A 230 5.39 -12.40 -15.98
C GLU A 230 4.62 -11.59 -17.04
N CYS A 231 3.38 -11.17 -16.79
CA CYS A 231 2.65 -10.24 -17.65
C CYS A 231 3.07 -8.77 -17.44
N LYS A 232 4.04 -8.51 -16.56
CA LYS A 232 4.61 -7.19 -16.33
C LYS A 232 6.00 -7.18 -16.94
N ASP A 233 6.18 -6.43 -18.03
CA ASP A 233 7.46 -6.34 -18.71
C ASP A 233 8.62 -6.09 -17.73
N GLY A 234 9.66 -6.92 -17.81
CA GLY A 234 10.85 -6.84 -16.95
C GLY A 234 10.73 -7.49 -15.56
N HIS A 235 9.57 -8.03 -15.17
CA HIS A 235 9.38 -8.62 -13.85
C HIS A 235 9.89 -10.06 -13.74
N VAL A 236 9.72 -10.89 -14.76
CA VAL A 236 10.06 -12.32 -14.72
C VAL A 236 10.81 -12.68 -16.00
N PRO A 237 11.88 -13.51 -15.94
CA PRO A 237 12.57 -13.99 -17.14
C PRO A 237 11.65 -14.75 -18.11
N ASP A 238 11.91 -14.63 -19.42
CA ASP A 238 11.23 -15.41 -20.46
C ASP A 238 11.31 -16.91 -20.16
N GLY A 239 10.21 -17.64 -20.30
CA GLY A 239 10.18 -19.07 -20.02
C GLY A 239 9.77 -19.45 -18.59
N GLU A 240 9.60 -18.48 -17.69
CA GLU A 240 9.30 -18.69 -16.26
C GLU A 240 7.95 -18.05 -15.87
N SER A 241 7.38 -18.46 -14.74
CA SER A 241 6.14 -17.90 -14.20
C SER A 241 6.27 -17.59 -12.71
N LEU A 242 5.69 -16.47 -12.28
CA LEU A 242 5.67 -16.07 -10.88
C LEU A 242 4.25 -15.63 -10.50
N LEU A 243 3.63 -16.39 -9.62
CA LEU A 243 2.26 -16.16 -9.19
C LEU A 243 2.21 -15.42 -7.86
N LEU A 244 1.52 -14.29 -7.82
CA LEU A 244 1.03 -13.67 -6.59
C LEU A 244 -0.38 -14.18 -6.30
N VAL A 245 -0.53 -14.94 -5.22
CA VAL A 245 -1.80 -15.51 -4.77
C VAL A 245 -2.23 -14.82 -3.48
N GLN A 246 -3.33 -14.09 -3.51
CA GLN A 246 -3.89 -13.45 -2.32
C GLN A 246 -5.12 -14.21 -1.84
N MET A 247 -5.07 -14.64 -0.60
CA MET A 247 -6.14 -15.40 0.03
C MET A 247 -7.25 -14.46 0.48
N ASN A 248 -8.49 -14.95 0.42
CA ASN A 248 -9.62 -14.23 0.98
C ASN A 248 -9.53 -14.18 2.51
N GLU A 249 -10.24 -13.22 3.09
CA GLU A 249 -10.12 -12.87 4.50
C GLU A 249 -10.48 -14.00 5.47
N PRO A 250 -11.59 -14.77 5.29
CA PRO A 250 -11.91 -15.86 6.21
C PRO A 250 -10.77 -16.89 6.33
N TRP A 251 -10.17 -17.25 5.20
CA TRP A 251 -9.01 -18.16 5.18
C TRP A 251 -7.78 -17.50 5.81
N SER A 252 -7.53 -16.23 5.47
CA SER A 252 -6.37 -15.48 6.00
C SER A 252 -6.41 -15.33 7.52
N ILE A 253 -7.58 -15.09 8.11
CA ILE A 253 -7.74 -15.02 9.57
C ILE A 253 -7.54 -16.39 10.21
N ALA A 254 -8.10 -17.45 9.62
CA ALA A 254 -8.02 -18.80 10.17
C ALA A 254 -6.58 -19.36 10.19
N ASN A 255 -5.72 -18.90 9.27
CA ASN A 255 -4.36 -19.41 9.08
C ASN A 255 -3.27 -18.35 9.38
N TYR A 256 -3.61 -17.26 10.07
CA TYR A 256 -2.70 -16.11 10.26
C TYR A 256 -1.41 -16.46 11.04
N ASP A 257 -1.49 -17.41 11.96
CA ASP A 257 -0.37 -17.85 12.81
C ASP A 257 0.22 -19.20 12.34
N GLU A 258 -0.16 -19.68 11.15
CA GLU A 258 0.32 -20.96 10.61
C GLU A 258 1.81 -20.90 10.23
N HIS A 259 2.50 -22.04 10.26
CA HIS A 259 3.92 -22.08 9.91
C HIS A 259 4.11 -21.75 8.41
N PRO A 260 5.10 -20.91 8.02
CA PRO A 260 5.31 -20.50 6.63
C PRO A 260 5.32 -21.64 5.61
N ASP A 261 6.04 -22.72 5.89
CA ASP A 261 6.12 -23.87 4.96
C ASP A 261 4.74 -24.51 4.74
N THR A 262 3.98 -24.74 5.81
CA THR A 262 2.63 -25.33 5.73
C THR A 262 1.63 -24.38 5.06
N LEU A 263 1.75 -23.09 5.33
CA LEU A 263 0.95 -22.04 4.73
C LEU A 263 1.15 -22.02 3.20
N ILE A 264 2.41 -22.01 2.75
CA ILE A 264 2.77 -22.00 1.34
C ILE A 264 2.34 -23.29 0.63
N ASP A 265 2.53 -24.46 1.26
CA ASP A 265 2.10 -25.75 0.70
C ASP A 265 0.57 -25.78 0.46
N ASP A 266 -0.23 -25.23 1.38
CA ASP A 266 -1.70 -25.15 1.20
C ASP A 266 -2.07 -24.13 0.11
N ILE A 267 -1.41 -22.98 0.05
CA ILE A 267 -1.64 -21.99 -1.01
C ILE A 267 -1.30 -22.58 -2.38
N ALA A 268 -0.14 -23.21 -2.55
CA ALA A 268 0.28 -23.86 -3.80
C ALA A 268 -0.69 -24.97 -4.22
N SER A 269 -1.07 -25.84 -3.27
CA SER A 269 -2.05 -26.92 -3.51
C SER A 269 -3.41 -26.39 -3.97
N ARG A 270 -3.86 -25.24 -3.45
CA ARG A 270 -5.13 -24.62 -3.84
C ARG A 270 -5.03 -23.94 -5.20
N THR A 271 -3.91 -23.30 -5.48
CA THR A 271 -3.62 -22.70 -6.79
C THR A 271 -3.59 -23.77 -7.88
N ALA A 272 -2.92 -24.90 -7.65
CA ALA A 272 -2.90 -26.05 -8.56
C ALA A 272 -4.32 -26.56 -8.89
N ARG A 273 -5.18 -26.67 -7.87
CA ARG A 273 -6.59 -27.08 -8.07
C ARG A 273 -7.41 -26.04 -8.83
N LEU A 274 -7.20 -24.75 -8.54
CA LEU A 274 -7.93 -23.66 -9.19
C LEU A 274 -7.58 -23.55 -10.68
N LEU A 275 -6.30 -23.75 -11.03
CA LEU A 275 -5.82 -23.65 -12.41
C LEU A 275 -5.87 -25.01 -13.17
N ASP A 276 -6.31 -26.09 -12.52
CA ASP A 276 -6.31 -27.46 -13.04
C ASP A 276 -4.92 -27.90 -13.58
N ASP A 277 -3.87 -27.57 -12.81
CA ASP A 277 -2.47 -27.89 -13.15
C ASP A 277 -1.69 -28.36 -11.92
N ASP A 278 -1.51 -29.68 -11.81
CA ASP A 278 -0.79 -30.33 -10.71
C ASP A 278 0.68 -29.88 -10.58
N ARG A 279 1.29 -29.33 -11.64
CA ARG A 279 2.67 -28.82 -11.58
C ARG A 279 2.80 -27.64 -10.62
N LEU A 280 1.73 -26.90 -10.39
CA LEU A 280 1.70 -25.73 -9.52
C LEU A 280 1.69 -26.08 -8.02
N ALA A 281 1.67 -27.37 -7.67
CA ALA A 281 1.80 -27.79 -6.29
C ALA A 281 3.26 -27.80 -5.78
N ASP A 282 4.25 -27.62 -6.66
CA ASP A 282 5.69 -27.74 -6.35
C ASP A 282 6.49 -26.53 -6.89
N PRO A 283 6.34 -25.32 -6.30
CA PRO A 283 7.14 -24.15 -6.66
C PRO A 283 8.62 -24.36 -6.27
N ASP A 284 9.55 -23.88 -7.11
CA ASP A 284 10.99 -24.06 -6.86
C ASP A 284 11.56 -23.05 -5.85
N TRP A 285 10.92 -21.90 -5.69
CA TRP A 285 11.08 -21.01 -4.55
C TRP A 285 9.78 -20.24 -4.25
N THR A 286 9.68 -19.76 -3.01
CA THR A 286 8.48 -19.08 -2.50
C THR A 286 8.82 -17.90 -1.59
N ASP A 287 7.86 -16.98 -1.49
CA ASP A 287 7.83 -15.88 -0.52
C ASP A 287 6.40 -15.69 -0.02
N HIS A 288 6.20 -14.97 1.08
CA HIS A 288 4.88 -14.70 1.61
C HIS A 288 4.81 -13.37 2.36
N GLN A 289 3.59 -12.88 2.54
CA GLN A 289 3.33 -11.70 3.36
C GLN A 289 1.98 -11.80 4.08
N HIS A 290 2.01 -11.47 5.37
CA HIS A 290 0.82 -11.28 6.19
C HIS A 290 0.44 -9.81 6.21
N TRP A 291 -0.72 -9.46 5.66
CA TRP A 291 -1.28 -8.12 5.68
C TRP A 291 -2.42 -8.05 6.68
N ARG A 292 -2.10 -7.73 7.95
CA ARG A 292 -3.13 -7.52 9.00
C ARG A 292 -4.07 -6.37 8.66
N TYR A 293 -3.51 -5.32 8.05
CA TYR A 293 -4.22 -4.11 7.65
C TYR A 293 -4.10 -3.97 6.13
N SER A 294 -4.70 -4.89 5.38
CA SER A 294 -4.57 -4.94 3.91
C SER A 294 -5.33 -3.81 3.23
N GLN A 295 -6.64 -3.77 3.43
CA GLN A 295 -7.55 -2.79 2.82
C GLN A 295 -8.55 -2.31 3.88
N PRO A 296 -8.76 -1.00 4.03
CA PRO A 296 -9.84 -0.48 4.86
C PRO A 296 -11.19 -0.85 4.26
N GLU A 297 -12.16 -1.02 5.14
CA GLU A 297 -13.57 -1.11 4.79
C GLU A 297 -14.31 0.02 5.51
N GLY A 298 -15.29 0.65 4.87
CA GLY A 298 -16.05 1.73 5.49
C GLY A 298 -15.44 3.12 5.35
N GLU A 299 -16.13 4.08 5.94
CA GLU A 299 -15.86 5.52 5.86
C GLU A 299 -15.47 6.05 7.24
N VAL A 300 -14.92 7.27 7.25
CA VAL A 300 -14.54 7.99 8.48
C VAL A 300 -15.26 9.32 8.56
N ASP A 301 -15.47 9.82 9.78
CA ASP A 301 -15.96 11.18 9.99
C ASP A 301 -14.88 12.22 9.63
N HIS A 302 -14.98 12.78 8.43
CA HIS A 302 -14.06 13.80 7.93
C HIS A 302 -14.12 15.12 8.68
N ASP A 303 -15.27 15.49 9.27
CA ASP A 303 -15.38 16.70 10.08
C ASP A 303 -14.58 16.51 11.38
N LEU A 304 -14.68 15.31 11.97
CA LEU A 304 -13.88 14.95 13.14
C LEU A 304 -12.38 14.91 12.80
N LEU A 305 -11.95 14.30 11.68
CA LEU A 305 -10.54 14.32 11.30
C LEU A 305 -10.00 15.74 11.06
N SER A 306 -10.84 16.62 10.51
CA SER A 306 -10.46 18.00 10.20
C SER A 306 -10.22 18.84 11.46
N CYS A 307 -10.79 18.48 12.61
CA CYS A 307 -10.52 19.21 13.87
C CYS A 307 -9.05 19.10 14.30
N ALA A 308 -8.36 18.02 13.90
CA ALA A 308 -6.94 17.84 14.21
C ALA A 308 -6.05 18.90 13.53
N ALA A 309 -6.51 19.51 12.43
CA ALA A 309 -5.79 20.58 11.75
C ALA A 309 -5.66 21.85 12.63
N GLU A 310 -6.58 22.07 13.59
CA GLU A 310 -6.44 23.13 14.60
C GLU A 310 -5.20 22.92 15.51
N HIS A 311 -4.65 21.71 15.50
CA HIS A 311 -3.47 21.29 16.24
C HIS A 311 -2.33 20.88 15.31
N ASP A 312 -2.28 21.39 14.08
CA ASP A 312 -1.20 21.11 13.11
C ASP A 312 -0.98 19.60 12.90
N LEU A 313 -2.05 18.81 13.01
CA LEU A 313 -2.03 17.37 12.87
C LEU A 313 -2.96 16.97 11.73
N HIS A 314 -2.43 16.24 10.77
CA HIS A 314 -3.11 15.88 9.54
C HIS A 314 -3.10 14.36 9.35
N PHE A 315 -4.06 13.86 8.57
CA PHE A 315 -4.18 12.46 8.22
C PHE A 315 -4.32 12.32 6.72
N ALA A 316 -3.62 11.34 6.14
CA ALA A 316 -3.82 10.96 4.75
C ALA A 316 -3.66 9.46 4.58
N GLY A 317 -4.38 8.88 3.62
CA GLY A 317 -4.34 7.45 3.36
C GLY A 317 -5.55 6.97 2.59
N ASP A 318 -5.50 5.73 2.15
CA ASP A 318 -6.63 5.03 1.55
C ASP A 318 -7.85 4.97 2.50
N TRP A 319 -7.61 4.83 3.81
CA TRP A 319 -8.69 4.82 4.80
C TRP A 319 -9.30 6.20 5.05
N VAL A 320 -8.52 7.26 4.88
CA VAL A 320 -9.06 8.63 4.87
C VAL A 320 -9.85 8.84 3.58
N ALA A 321 -9.40 8.31 2.45
CA ALA A 321 -10.12 8.38 1.19
C ALA A 321 -11.40 7.50 1.15
N GLY A 322 -11.58 6.58 2.10
CA GLY A 322 -12.68 5.60 2.10
C GLY A 322 -12.54 4.48 1.07
N GLU A 323 -11.37 4.36 0.42
CA GLU A 323 -11.15 3.40 -0.66
C GLU A 323 -9.76 2.76 -0.59
N GLY A 324 -9.72 1.44 -0.35
CA GLY A 324 -8.52 0.61 -0.25
C GLY A 324 -7.78 0.38 -1.58
N ARG A 325 -7.39 1.46 -2.26
CA ARG A 325 -6.69 1.47 -3.53
C ARG A 325 -5.53 2.47 -3.53
N LEU A 326 -4.48 2.16 -4.29
CA LEU A 326 -3.29 3.01 -4.36
C LEU A 326 -3.61 4.39 -4.97
N HIS A 327 -4.43 4.45 -6.03
CA HIS A 327 -4.81 5.74 -6.63
C HIS A 327 -5.56 6.63 -5.63
N ALA A 328 -6.42 6.05 -4.79
CA ALA A 328 -7.15 6.79 -3.76
C ALA A 328 -6.21 7.32 -2.67
N ALA A 329 -5.23 6.52 -2.23
CA ALA A 329 -4.19 6.97 -1.30
C ALA A 329 -3.33 8.10 -1.89
N LEU A 330 -2.93 7.99 -3.16
CA LEU A 330 -2.16 9.03 -3.86
C LEU A 330 -2.97 10.33 -3.98
N ARG A 331 -4.22 10.24 -4.46
CA ARG A 331 -5.13 11.39 -4.56
C ARG A 331 -5.29 12.08 -3.21
N ASN A 332 -5.62 11.33 -2.16
CA ASN A 332 -5.80 11.91 -0.85
C ASN A 332 -4.51 12.51 -0.30
N GLY A 333 -3.34 11.89 -0.55
CA GLY A 333 -2.05 12.50 -0.22
C GLY A 333 -1.81 13.83 -0.92
N LEU A 334 -2.10 13.93 -2.23
CA LEU A 334 -2.00 15.19 -2.97
C LEU A 334 -2.90 16.28 -2.37
N GLU A 335 -4.17 15.95 -2.13
CA GLU A 335 -5.16 16.88 -1.55
C GLU A 335 -4.73 17.35 -0.15
N THR A 336 -4.23 16.46 0.70
CA THR A 336 -3.77 16.81 2.04
C THR A 336 -2.50 17.68 2.00
N GLY A 337 -1.55 17.40 1.10
CA GLY A 337 -0.36 18.25 0.93
C GLY A 337 -0.72 19.67 0.51
N GLU A 338 -1.67 19.83 -0.41
CA GLU A 338 -2.19 21.15 -0.82
C GLU A 338 -2.87 21.90 0.33
N ALA A 339 -3.70 21.21 1.11
CA ALA A 339 -4.34 21.80 2.28
C ALA A 339 -3.33 22.27 3.34
N ILE A 340 -2.23 21.52 3.52
CA ILE A 340 -1.14 21.92 4.43
C ILE A 340 -0.43 23.19 3.90
N ALA A 341 -0.18 23.28 2.59
CA ALA A 341 0.42 24.45 1.96
C ALA A 341 -0.44 25.70 2.14
N ASP A 342 -1.76 25.58 1.97
CA ASP A 342 -2.71 26.70 2.08
C ASP A 342 -2.95 27.16 3.53
N SER A 343 -2.58 26.33 4.52
CA SER A 343 -2.78 26.63 5.95
C SER A 343 -1.58 27.34 6.59
N GLY A 344 -0.47 27.52 5.85
CA GLY A 344 0.72 28.28 6.28
C GLY A 344 0.68 29.73 5.79
#